data_AF-A0A1W9GIF2-F1
#
_entry.id   AF-A0A1W9GIF2-F1
#
_cell.length_a   1.000
_cell.length_b   1.000
_cell.length_c   1.000
_cell.angle_alpha   90.00
_cell.angle_beta   90.00
_cell.angle_gamma   90.00
#
_symmetry.space_group_name_H-M   'P 1'
#
loop_
_entity.id
_entity.type
_entity.pdbx_description
1 polymer ?
#
loop_
_entity_poly.entity_id
_entity_poly.type
_entity_poly.pdbx_seq_one_letter_code
_entity_poly.pdbx_strand_id
1 'polypeptide(L)'
;MLATDVHTHVPSTFNLTRCSRLVSEIPTTNQNRAVLNHIIMKGSISPLEADSLYRVKRLTSRIHELKKMGANIVGEFRKDNTGKRYVRYYIA
;
A
#
# COMPACT_ATOMS: atom_id res chain seq x y z
N MET A 1 -18.88 -12.31 -39.25
CA MET A 1 -18.54 -13.33 -38.24
C MET A 1 -17.17 -12.95 -37.69
N LEU A 2 -17.10 -11.92 -36.82
CA LEU A 2 -17.18 -11.92 -35.35
C LEU A 2 -15.95 -12.52 -34.63
N ALA A 3 -15.10 -11.63 -34.12
CA ALA A 3 -14.35 -11.69 -32.85
C ALA A 3 -13.47 -10.40 -32.80
N THR A 4 -13.95 -9.25 -32.32
CA THR A 4 -13.92 -8.72 -30.93
C THR A 4 -12.61 -8.86 -30.16
N ASP A 5 -12.28 -7.76 -29.47
CA ASP A 5 -11.33 -7.58 -28.36
C ASP A 5 -9.85 -7.31 -28.68
N VAL A 6 -9.59 -6.04 -29.03
CA VAL A 6 -8.29 -5.38 -28.88
C VAL A 6 -8.01 -5.17 -27.39
N HIS A 7 -7.63 -6.24 -26.68
CA HIS A 7 -7.01 -6.09 -25.37
C HIS A 7 -5.60 -5.54 -25.60
N THR A 8 -5.43 -4.23 -25.39
CA THR A 8 -4.13 -3.58 -25.30
C THR A 8 -3.32 -4.27 -24.21
N HIS A 9 -2.42 -5.14 -24.63
CA HIS A 9 -1.43 -5.79 -23.78
C HIS A 9 -0.41 -4.71 -23.40
N VAL A 10 -0.69 -3.96 -22.33
CA VAL A 10 0.34 -3.15 -21.67
C VAL A 10 1.44 -4.13 -21.21
N PRO A 11 2.71 -3.97 -21.64
CA PRO A 11 3.77 -4.83 -21.16
C PRO A 11 4.05 -4.46 -19.70
N SER A 12 3.47 -5.23 -18.79
CA SER A 12 3.70 -5.19 -17.34
C SER A 12 5.07 -5.75 -16.97
N THR A 13 6.13 -5.26 -17.61
CA THR A 13 7.51 -5.55 -17.22
C THR A 13 8.04 -4.45 -16.31
N PHE A 14 7.34 -4.21 -15.20
CA PHE A 14 7.98 -3.59 -14.04
C PHE A 14 8.53 -4.72 -13.18
N ASN A 15 9.84 -4.91 -13.27
CA ASN A 15 10.56 -6.04 -12.71
C ASN A 15 10.55 -5.96 -11.17
N LEU A 16 9.50 -6.51 -10.53
CA LEU A 16 9.27 -6.54 -9.08
C LEU A 16 10.15 -7.58 -8.35
N THR A 17 11.15 -8.16 -9.00
CA THR A 17 11.83 -9.38 -8.51
C THR A 17 13.05 -9.10 -7.62
N ARG A 18 13.44 -7.84 -7.38
CA ARG A 18 14.64 -7.54 -6.56
C ARG A 18 14.41 -6.89 -5.18
N CYS A 19 13.20 -6.41 -4.87
CA CYS A 19 12.88 -5.89 -3.52
C CYS A 19 11.84 -6.74 -2.75
N SER A 20 11.22 -7.73 -3.39
CA SER A 20 10.10 -8.51 -2.84
C SER A 20 10.49 -9.68 -1.93
N ARG A 21 11.78 -10.01 -1.79
CA ARG A 21 12.22 -11.24 -1.09
C ARG A 21 12.27 -11.13 0.44
N LEU A 22 12.17 -9.95 1.05
CA LEU A 22 12.24 -9.81 2.51
C LEU A 22 10.87 -9.75 3.22
N VAL A 23 9.75 -9.77 2.48
CA VAL A 23 8.41 -9.47 3.05
C VAL A 23 7.46 -10.68 3.09
N SER A 24 7.82 -11.81 2.46
CA SER A 24 6.92 -12.95 2.28
C SER A 24 6.74 -13.86 3.50
N GLU A 25 7.53 -13.71 4.57
CA GLU A 25 7.54 -14.63 5.72
C GLU A 25 7.11 -14.00 7.05
N ILE A 26 6.50 -12.81 7.01
CA ILE A 26 6.09 -12.14 8.24
C ILE A 26 4.67 -12.60 8.62
N PRO A 27 4.48 -13.41 9.70
CA PRO A 27 3.15 -13.82 10.14
C PRO A 27 2.41 -12.58 10.62
N THR A 28 1.54 -12.08 9.76
CA THR A 28 0.83 -10.82 9.93
C THR A 28 -0.66 -11.07 9.82
N THR A 29 -1.46 -10.23 10.49
CA THR A 29 -2.91 -10.30 10.31
C THR A 29 -3.27 -9.99 8.85
N ASN A 30 -4.43 -10.47 8.38
CA ASN A 30 -4.89 -10.23 7.01
C ASN A 30 -4.94 -8.72 6.68
N GLN A 31 -5.24 -7.87 7.66
CA GLN A 31 -5.27 -6.42 7.51
C GLN A 31 -3.86 -5.82 7.31
N ASN A 32 -2.87 -6.27 8.07
CA ASN A 32 -1.48 -5.81 7.93
C ASN A 32 -0.95 -6.14 6.54
N ARG A 33 -1.22 -7.37 6.07
CA ARG A 33 -0.84 -7.81 4.73
C ARG A 33 -1.51 -6.97 3.65
N ALA A 34 -2.80 -6.67 3.79
CA ALA A 34 -3.53 -5.83 2.85
C ALA A 34 -2.94 -4.40 2.77
N VAL A 35 -2.66 -3.78 3.92
CA VAL A 35 -2.03 -2.45 3.99
C VAL A 35 -0.64 -2.48 3.35
N LEU A 36 0.18 -3.47 3.67
CA LEU A 36 1.53 -3.60 3.15
C LEU A 36 1.53 -3.79 1.62
N ASN A 37 0.68 -4.69 1.12
CA ASN A 37 0.51 -4.89 -0.31
C ASN A 37 0.05 -3.61 -1.01
N HIS A 38 -0.88 -2.86 -0.42
CA HIS A 38 -1.31 -1.58 -0.98
C HIS A 38 -0.15 -0.58 -1.07
N ILE A 39 0.65 -0.45 -0.02
CA ILE A 39 1.82 0.45 -0.01
C ILE A 39 2.85 0.01 -1.07
N ILE A 40 3.09 -1.29 -1.21
CA ILE A 40 4.03 -1.80 -2.23
C ILE A 40 3.50 -1.55 -3.65
N MET A 41 2.20 -1.75 -3.89
CA MET A 41 1.60 -1.61 -5.22
C MET A 41 1.40 -0.14 -5.62
N LYS A 42 0.93 0.70 -4.69
CA LYS A 42 0.53 2.09 -4.95
C LYS A 42 1.56 3.11 -4.50
N GLY A 43 2.56 2.71 -3.71
CA GLY A 43 3.61 3.56 -3.16
C GLY A 43 3.21 4.38 -1.92
N SER A 44 1.91 4.55 -1.65
CA SER A 44 1.44 5.31 -0.48
C SER A 44 0.07 4.87 0.01
N ILE A 45 -0.24 5.19 1.26
CA ILE A 45 -1.58 5.01 1.83
C ILE A 45 -1.92 6.10 2.84
N SER A 46 -3.16 6.60 2.79
CA SER A 46 -3.73 7.47 3.81
C SER A 46 -4.68 6.72 4.76
N PRO A 47 -4.93 7.23 5.98
CA PRO A 47 -5.91 6.67 6.90
C PRO A 47 -7.30 6.52 6.30
N LEU A 48 -7.74 7.48 5.48
CA LEU A 48 -9.04 7.38 4.79
C LEU A 48 -9.03 6.25 3.76
N GLU A 49 -8.00 6.14 2.90
CA GLU A 49 -7.91 5.05 1.92
C GLU A 49 -7.89 3.68 2.61
N ALA A 50 -7.15 3.54 3.71
CA ALA A 50 -7.09 2.30 4.46
C ALA A 50 -8.43 1.91 5.09
N ASP A 51 -9.19 2.89 5.59
CA ASP A 51 -10.51 2.65 6.15
C ASP A 51 -11.53 2.28 5.07
N SER A 52 -11.56 3.03 3.97
CA SER A 52 -12.53 2.82 2.89
C SER A 52 -12.29 1.52 2.11
N LEU A 53 -11.02 1.17 1.84
CA LEU A 53 -10.69 0.00 1.01
C LEU A 53 -10.54 -1.28 1.82
N TYR A 54 -9.94 -1.20 3.01
CA TYR A 54 -9.54 -2.37 3.79
C TYR A 54 -10.22 -2.45 5.16
N ARG A 55 -11.11 -1.51 5.50
CA ARG A 55 -11.81 -1.40 6.78
C ARG A 55 -10.83 -1.32 7.98
N VAL A 56 -9.65 -0.74 7.75
CA VAL A 56 -8.60 -0.61 8.77
C VAL A 56 -8.75 0.74 9.50
N LYS A 57 -9.44 0.71 10.64
CA LYS A 57 -9.65 1.90 11.49
C LYS A 57 -8.38 2.37 12.20
N ARG A 58 -7.50 1.45 12.59
CA ARG A 58 -6.27 1.73 13.35
C ARG A 58 -5.02 1.63 12.49
N LEU A 59 -4.98 2.34 11.36
CA LEU A 59 -3.85 2.29 10.42
C LEU A 59 -2.51 2.57 11.12
N THR A 60 -2.44 3.58 12.00
CA THR A 60 -1.21 3.93 12.71
C THR A 60 -0.63 2.77 13.53
N SER A 61 -1.47 1.99 14.22
CA SER A 61 -1.03 0.81 14.95
C SER A 61 -0.50 -0.27 14.01
N ARG A 62 -1.13 -0.45 12.84
CA ARG A 62 -0.70 -1.39 11.80
C ARG A 62 0.63 -1.01 11.20
N ILE A 63 0.83 0.27 10.90
CA ILE A 63 2.13 0.79 10.42
C ILE A 63 3.21 0.60 11.50
N HIS A 64 2.90 0.81 12.78
CA HIS A 64 3.86 0.59 13.87
C HIS A 64 4.28 -0.89 13.97
N GLU A 65 3.34 -1.83 13.86
CA GLU A 65 3.65 -3.26 13.79
C GLU A 65 4.53 -3.59 12.59
N LEU A 66 4.18 -3.07 11.39
CA LEU A 66 4.97 -3.27 10.17
C LEU A 66 6.39 -2.72 10.32
N LYS A 67 6.56 -1.54 10.94
CA LYS A 67 7.88 -0.97 11.25
C LYS A 67 8.68 -1.86 12.20
N LYS A 68 8.05 -2.37 13.26
CA LYS A 68 8.68 -3.30 14.21
C LYS A 68 9.13 -4.60 13.53
N MET A 69 8.43 -4.99 12.47
CA MET A 69 8.75 -6.16 11.64
C MET A 69 9.84 -5.87 10.59
N GLY A 70 10.38 -4.64 10.54
CA GLY A 70 11.45 -4.26 9.62
C GLY A 70 10.99 -3.60 8.32
N ALA A 71 9.70 -3.26 8.18
CA ALA A 71 9.23 -2.52 7.01
C ALA A 71 9.65 -1.04 7.10
N ASN A 72 10.33 -0.55 6.05
CA ASN A 72 10.77 0.84 5.96
C ASN A 72 9.62 1.74 5.48
N ILE A 73 8.84 2.27 6.43
CA ILE A 73 7.68 3.11 6.15
C ILE A 73 7.88 4.51 6.73
N VAL A 74 7.75 5.54 5.92
CA VAL A 74 7.80 6.95 6.35
C VAL A 74 6.40 7.56 6.34
N GLY A 75 6.16 8.50 7.25
CA GLY A 75 4.87 9.20 7.34
C GLY A 75 5.09 10.69 7.18
N GLU A 76 4.41 11.31 6.22
CA GLU A 76 4.42 12.76 6.03
C GLU A 76 3.05 13.36 6.37
N PHE A 77 3.05 14.52 7.02
CA PHE A 77 1.83 15.29 7.19
C PHE A 77 1.55 16.09 5.92
N ARG A 78 0.39 15.85 5.31
CA ARG A 78 -0.15 16.63 4.19
C ARG A 78 -1.34 17.46 4.68
N LYS A 79 -1.64 18.53 3.95
CA LYS A 79 -2.78 19.41 4.22
C LYS A 79 -3.68 19.40 2.99
N ASP A 80 -4.96 19.13 3.19
CA ASP A 80 -5.97 19.19 2.13
C ASP A 80 -6.36 20.64 1.82
N ASN A 81 -7.04 20.84 0.69
CA ASN A 81 -7.58 22.15 0.27
C ASN A 81 -8.58 22.72 1.29
N THR A 82 -9.23 21.86 2.09
CA THR A 82 -10.12 22.26 3.20
C THR A 82 -9.35 22.69 4.46
N GLY A 83 -8.02 22.60 4.45
CA GLY A 83 -7.15 22.97 5.56
C GLY A 83 -6.95 21.87 6.62
N LYS A 84 -7.63 20.73 6.49
CA LYS A 84 -7.45 19.58 7.37
C LYS A 84 -6.09 18.93 7.10
N ARG A 85 -5.41 18.51 8.17
CA ARG A 85 -4.13 17.80 8.10
C ARG A 85 -4.38 16.29 8.19
N TYR A 86 -3.68 15.53 7.36
CA TYR A 86 -3.69 14.08 7.41
C TYR A 86 -2.27 13.54 7.24
N VAL A 87 -2.05 12.31 7.69
CA VAL A 87 -0.78 11.61 7.48
C VAL A 87 -0.89 10.78 6.22
N ARG A 88 0.15 10.81 5.38
CA ARG A 88 0.31 9.90 4.26
C ARG A 88 1.56 9.07 4.49
N TYR A 89 1.40 7.75 4.44
CA TYR A 89 2.50 6.82 4.62
C TYR A 89 3.06 6.40 3.26
N TYR A 90 4.37 6.28 3.15
CA TYR A 90 5.09 5.89 1.94
C TYR A 90 6.12 4.80 2.25
N ILE A 91 6.50 4.05 1.23
CA ILE A 91 7.69 3.20 1.30
C ILE A 91 8.94 4.07 1.12
N ALA A 92 9.96 3.84 1.95
CA ALA A 92 11.23 4.56 1.90
C ALA A 92 12.35 3.73 1.26
#